data_AF-A0A6J0ZS07-F1
#
_entry.id   AF-A0A6J0ZS07-F1
#
_cell.length_a   1.000
_cell.length_b   1.000
_cell.length_c   1.000
_cell.angle_alpha   90.00
_cell.angle_beta   90.00
_cell.angle_gamma   90.00
#
_symmetry.space_group_name_H-M   'P 1'
#
loop_
_entity.id
_entity.type
_entity.pdbx_description
1 polymer ?
#
loop_
_entity_poly.entity_id
_entity_poly.type
_entity_poly.pdbx_seq_one_letter_code
_entity_poly.pdbx_strand_id
1 'polypeptide(L)'
;MGRLHGSLSETLTPFSLLFFFFFFSWFAGFTFAAFNLTTLSFDEGYSPLFGDGNLVRSPDGHSVRLLLDVYTGSGFISSSMYQHGFFSAKIKLPSDYTAGIVVAFYTSNGDVFEKNHDELDFEFLGNIEGKPWRFQTNLYGNGSTNRGREERYSLWFDPSKEFHRYSILWTAKNIIFYIDEVPIREVVRNDKMGGDYPSKPMSLYATIWDASSWATSGGKYKVNYKYAPFTSEFKELVLEGCPTDPIQEFPSASACSDRDAWLESRDYAVITPEQRAAMRRFRQRYMYYSYCYDALRYPVTPPECVIDPAEKERFQDSGRLKFGGSHRKQARITRARRKRRSRVASISNDQTDM
;
A
#
# COMPACT_ATOMS: atom_id res chain seq x y z
N MET A 1 48.34 -40.44 58.05
CA MET A 1 48.49 -38.97 58.21
C MET A 1 48.93 -38.39 56.88
N GLY A 2 48.25 -37.34 56.40
CA GLY A 2 48.72 -36.48 55.31
C GLY A 2 48.41 -36.93 53.87
N ARG A 3 47.27 -36.47 53.33
CA ARG A 3 47.09 -36.25 51.88
C ARG A 3 47.91 -35.02 51.47
N LEU A 4 48.45 -35.01 50.25
CA LEU A 4 48.28 -33.90 49.30
C LEU A 4 48.77 -34.26 47.89
N HIS A 5 47.79 -34.23 46.99
CA HIS A 5 47.76 -34.03 45.53
C HIS A 5 49.00 -34.26 44.65
N GLY A 6 48.87 -35.26 43.78
CA GLY A 6 49.58 -35.36 42.51
C GLY A 6 48.93 -34.48 41.42
N SER A 7 49.80 -33.77 40.72
CA SER A 7 49.65 -33.15 39.41
C SER A 7 49.29 -34.17 38.34
N LEU A 8 48.49 -33.80 37.33
CA LEU A 8 48.64 -34.25 35.94
C LEU A 8 47.79 -33.39 34.98
N SER A 9 48.48 -32.51 34.27
CA SER A 9 48.35 -32.15 32.84
C SER A 9 46.96 -32.27 32.18
N GLU A 10 46.30 -31.13 31.96
CA GLU A 10 45.17 -31.02 31.03
C GLU A 10 45.66 -31.05 29.57
N THR A 11 45.22 -32.06 28.82
CA THR A 11 45.30 -32.10 27.36
C THR A 11 44.11 -31.37 26.75
N LEU A 12 44.39 -30.31 25.98
CA LEU A 12 43.43 -29.58 25.15
C LEU A 12 42.79 -30.50 24.10
N THR A 13 41.46 -30.59 24.08
CA THR A 13 40.67 -31.07 22.94
C THR A 13 39.84 -29.92 22.35
N PRO A 14 39.83 -29.70 21.02
CA PRO A 14 39.11 -28.60 20.40
C PRO A 14 37.73 -29.08 19.94
N PHE A 15 36.69 -28.87 20.75
CA PHE A 15 35.30 -29.07 20.32
C PHE A 15 34.40 -28.00 20.93
N SER A 16 34.53 -26.76 20.44
CA SER A 16 33.55 -25.71 20.70
C SER A 16 33.64 -24.61 19.65
N LEU A 17 33.25 -24.92 18.42
CA LEU A 17 32.97 -23.95 17.37
C LEU A 17 32.07 -24.65 16.36
N LEU A 18 30.74 -24.60 16.56
CA LEU A 18 29.68 -24.74 15.54
C LEU A 18 28.31 -24.88 16.23
N PHE A 19 27.76 -23.77 16.72
CA PHE A 19 26.32 -23.63 16.94
C PHE A 19 25.89 -22.20 16.61
N PHE A 20 26.15 -21.79 15.37
CA PHE A 20 25.69 -20.52 14.85
C PHE A 20 25.24 -20.65 13.40
N PHE A 21 24.26 -21.52 13.12
CA PHE A 21 23.69 -21.58 11.78
C PHE A 21 22.20 -21.98 11.77
N PHE A 22 21.42 -21.10 11.14
CA PHE A 22 20.05 -21.26 10.62
C PHE A 22 18.85 -21.25 11.59
N PHE A 23 18.57 -20.10 12.21
CA PHE A 23 17.19 -19.60 12.19
C PHE A 23 17.00 -18.79 10.90
N PHE A 24 16.99 -19.47 9.75
CA PHE A 24 16.44 -18.86 8.55
C PHE A 24 14.94 -18.72 8.80
N SER A 25 14.56 -17.48 9.06
CA SER A 25 13.19 -17.06 9.20
C SER A 25 12.42 -17.51 7.98
N TRP A 26 11.41 -18.35 8.20
CA TRP A 26 10.47 -18.81 7.17
C TRP A 26 9.55 -17.64 6.79
N PHE A 27 10.11 -16.59 6.19
CA PHE A 27 9.37 -15.66 5.37
C PHE A 27 9.41 -16.23 3.96
N ALA A 28 8.49 -17.15 3.66
CA ALA A 28 8.11 -17.37 2.28
C ALA A 28 7.43 -16.09 1.78
N GLY A 29 8.25 -15.11 1.36
CA GLY A 29 7.78 -13.98 0.59
C GLY A 29 7.22 -14.54 -0.71
N PHE A 30 5.98 -14.21 -1.03
CA PHE A 30 5.45 -14.46 -2.36
C PHE A 30 6.14 -13.46 -3.28
N THR A 31 7.11 -13.92 -4.05
CA THR A 31 7.67 -13.16 -5.16
C THR A 31 6.82 -13.48 -6.38
N PHE A 32 5.95 -12.57 -6.77
CA PHE A 32 5.27 -12.65 -8.06
C PHE A 32 6.23 -12.20 -9.17
N ALA A 33 6.02 -12.69 -10.39
CA ALA A 33 6.77 -12.20 -11.53
C ALA A 33 6.45 -10.72 -11.74
N ALA A 34 7.48 -9.91 -12.00
CA ALA A 34 7.30 -8.49 -12.30
C ALA A 34 6.39 -8.31 -13.50
N PHE A 35 5.50 -7.31 -13.45
CA PHE A 35 4.66 -6.97 -14.58
C PHE A 35 5.52 -6.51 -15.77
N ASN A 36 5.14 -6.93 -16.98
CA ASN A 36 5.74 -6.44 -18.21
C ASN A 36 5.08 -5.08 -18.57
N LEU A 37 5.75 -3.99 -18.18
CA LEU A 37 5.26 -2.63 -18.28
C LEU A 37 6.14 -1.79 -19.21
N THR A 38 5.50 -0.91 -19.98
CA THR A 38 6.23 0.11 -20.76
C THR A 38 6.34 1.39 -19.93
N THR A 39 7.57 1.79 -19.60
CA THR A 39 7.83 3.02 -18.84
C THR A 39 8.01 4.21 -19.77
N LEU A 40 7.54 5.38 -19.32
CA LEU A 40 7.63 6.64 -20.03
C LEU A 40 8.68 7.55 -19.38
N SER A 41 9.25 8.46 -20.16
CA SER A 41 9.83 9.69 -19.62
C SER A 41 8.71 10.62 -19.13
N PHE A 42 9.06 11.57 -18.27
CA PHE A 42 8.10 12.50 -17.68
C PHE A 42 7.35 13.31 -18.75
N ASP A 43 8.07 13.91 -19.70
CA ASP A 43 7.48 14.81 -20.70
C ASP A 43 6.64 14.07 -21.76
N GLU A 44 6.76 12.74 -21.88
CA GLU A 44 5.90 11.92 -22.76
C GLU A 44 4.48 11.76 -22.19
N GLY A 45 4.33 11.71 -20.87
CA GLY A 45 3.07 11.32 -20.22
C GLY A 45 2.50 12.34 -19.24
N TYR A 46 3.30 13.31 -18.79
CA TYR A 46 2.99 14.16 -17.65
C TYR A 46 3.36 15.63 -17.89
N SER A 47 2.74 16.49 -17.09
CA SER A 47 3.02 17.92 -17.02
C SER A 47 3.12 18.35 -15.55
N PRO A 48 3.91 19.40 -15.22
CA PRO A 48 3.86 20.00 -13.89
C PRO A 48 2.46 20.51 -13.56
N LEU A 49 1.98 20.24 -12.34
CA LEU A 49 0.70 20.73 -11.85
C LEU A 49 0.89 22.03 -11.06
N PHE A 50 1.80 22.02 -10.09
CA PHE A 50 2.18 23.17 -9.28
C PHE A 50 3.54 22.92 -8.61
N GLY A 51 4.07 23.94 -7.94
CA GLY A 51 5.22 23.82 -7.03
C GLY A 51 6.47 24.55 -7.47
N ASP A 52 6.40 25.44 -8.47
CA ASP A 52 7.53 26.24 -8.94
C ASP A 52 8.81 25.39 -9.16
N GLY A 53 9.87 25.62 -8.39
CA GLY A 53 11.12 24.85 -8.45
C GLY A 53 11.13 23.52 -7.69
N ASN A 54 10.04 23.18 -6.97
CA ASN A 54 9.93 21.98 -6.14
C ASN A 54 9.54 20.73 -6.92
N LEU A 55 9.30 20.83 -8.23
CA LEU A 55 9.28 19.69 -9.14
C LEU A 55 10.61 19.61 -9.90
N VAL A 56 11.42 18.60 -9.59
CA VAL A 56 12.76 18.44 -10.17
C VAL A 56 12.84 17.15 -10.98
N ARG A 57 12.94 17.29 -12.30
CA ARG A 57 13.14 16.18 -13.24
C ARG A 57 14.62 15.77 -13.30
N SER A 58 14.88 14.48 -13.50
CA SER A 58 16.23 14.00 -13.79
C SER A 58 16.69 14.42 -15.20
N PRO A 59 18.00 14.52 -15.46
CA PRO A 59 18.52 14.89 -16.78
C PRO A 59 18.11 13.93 -17.91
N ASP A 60 17.87 12.65 -17.59
CA ASP A 60 17.39 11.64 -18.54
C ASP A 60 15.86 11.65 -18.71
N GLY A 61 15.13 12.50 -17.96
CA GLY A 61 13.69 12.62 -18.02
C GLY A 61 12.90 11.44 -17.41
N HIS A 62 13.55 10.39 -16.91
CA HIS A 62 12.88 9.16 -16.45
C HIS A 62 12.57 9.12 -14.95
N SER A 63 12.95 10.16 -14.21
CA SER A 63 12.63 10.32 -12.79
C SER A 63 12.19 11.75 -12.48
N VAL A 64 11.32 11.90 -11.48
CA VAL A 64 10.87 13.20 -10.98
C VAL A 64 10.88 13.19 -9.46
N ARG A 65 11.32 14.28 -8.86
CA ARG A 65 11.28 14.51 -7.41
C ARG A 65 10.25 15.58 -7.12
N LEU A 66 9.36 15.29 -6.19
CA LEU A 66 8.42 16.25 -5.61
C LEU A 66 8.93 16.67 -4.24
N LEU A 67 9.15 17.96 -4.06
CA LEU A 67 9.61 18.57 -2.83
C LEU A 67 8.47 19.33 -2.14
N LEU A 68 8.54 19.35 -0.81
CA LEU A 68 7.73 20.21 0.05
C LEU A 68 8.67 20.99 0.98
N ASP A 69 8.52 22.31 0.95
CA ASP A 69 9.16 23.24 1.88
C ASP A 69 8.14 24.23 2.46
N VAL A 70 8.63 25.23 3.20
CA VAL A 70 7.77 26.21 3.89
C VAL A 70 6.95 27.08 2.93
N TYR A 71 7.33 27.17 1.66
CA TYR A 71 6.68 28.02 0.66
C TYR A 71 5.61 27.24 -0.11
N THR A 72 5.95 26.05 -0.60
CA THR A 72 5.03 25.28 -1.44
C THR A 72 5.35 23.79 -1.44
N GLY A 73 4.31 22.99 -1.64
CA GLY A 73 4.44 21.61 -2.07
C GLY A 73 4.77 21.53 -3.56
N SER A 74 4.53 20.37 -4.16
CA SER A 74 4.62 20.22 -5.60
C SER A 74 3.79 19.05 -6.09
N GLY A 75 3.51 19.03 -7.39
CA GLY A 75 2.83 17.92 -8.01
C GLY A 75 2.91 17.91 -9.52
N PHE A 76 2.57 16.77 -10.10
CA PHE A 76 2.39 16.59 -11.53
C PHE A 76 1.05 15.92 -11.84
N ILE A 77 0.63 16.07 -13.08
CA ILE A 77 -0.61 15.52 -13.64
C ILE A 77 -0.30 14.83 -14.96
N SER A 78 -1.04 13.78 -15.34
CA SER A 78 -0.94 13.19 -16.68
C SER A 78 -1.41 14.18 -17.75
N SER A 79 -0.76 14.17 -18.91
CA SER A 79 -1.07 15.05 -20.03
C SER A 79 -2.39 14.71 -20.72
N SER A 80 -3.02 13.58 -20.39
CA SER A 80 -4.35 13.18 -20.85
C SER A 80 -5.18 12.68 -19.69
N MET A 81 -6.51 12.77 -19.84
CA MET A 81 -7.44 11.97 -19.05
C MET A 81 -7.53 10.57 -19.65
N TYR A 82 -7.95 9.60 -18.85
CA TYR A 82 -8.07 8.21 -19.28
C TYR A 82 -9.45 7.67 -18.94
N GLN A 83 -10.11 7.01 -19.88
CA GLN A 83 -11.27 6.15 -19.60
C GLN A 83 -10.73 4.75 -19.33
N HIS A 84 -10.68 4.36 -18.05
CA HIS A 84 -9.98 3.16 -17.58
C HIS A 84 -8.45 3.18 -17.83
N GLY A 85 -7.72 2.44 -17.01
CA GLY A 85 -6.28 2.34 -17.16
C GLY A 85 -5.58 1.60 -16.03
N PHE A 86 -4.29 1.34 -16.26
CA PHE A 86 -3.31 0.92 -15.29
C PHE A 86 -2.27 2.03 -15.13
N PHE A 87 -2.25 2.61 -13.94
CA PHE A 87 -1.40 3.74 -13.59
C PHE A 87 -0.39 3.27 -12.57
N SER A 88 0.91 3.44 -12.84
CA SER A 88 1.93 2.89 -11.96
C SER A 88 3.18 3.77 -11.92
N ALA A 89 3.83 3.79 -10.75
CA ALA A 89 5.14 4.40 -10.57
C ALA A 89 5.92 3.65 -9.49
N LYS A 90 7.25 3.66 -9.58
CA LYS A 90 8.10 3.38 -8.43
C LYS A 90 8.23 4.64 -7.60
N ILE A 91 7.86 4.57 -6.33
CA ILE A 91 7.85 5.69 -5.40
C ILE A 91 8.78 5.38 -4.23
N LYS A 92 9.60 6.35 -3.84
CA LYS A 92 10.38 6.34 -2.59
C LYS A 92 10.01 7.59 -1.78
N LEU A 93 9.58 7.37 -0.54
CA LEU A 93 9.02 8.42 0.32
C LEU A 93 10.10 9.18 1.11
N PRO A 94 9.80 10.38 1.64
CA PRO A 94 10.70 11.09 2.53
C PRO A 94 11.09 10.27 3.77
N SER A 95 12.32 10.45 4.26
CA SER A 95 12.83 9.87 5.50
C SER A 95 12.62 10.78 6.72
N ASP A 96 13.05 10.30 7.89
CA ASP A 96 13.17 11.07 9.13
C ASP A 96 11.82 11.51 9.75
N TYR A 97 11.63 12.79 10.05
CA TYR A 97 10.39 13.31 10.62
C TYR A 97 9.47 13.76 9.48
N THR A 98 8.36 13.06 9.27
CA THR A 98 7.42 13.32 8.15
C THR A 98 6.00 13.58 8.61
N ALA A 99 5.79 13.78 9.91
CA ALA A 99 4.45 14.01 10.45
C ALA A 99 3.78 15.22 9.79
N GLY A 100 2.48 15.11 9.50
CA GLY A 100 1.69 16.12 8.82
C GLY A 100 1.80 16.08 7.30
N ILE A 101 2.74 15.34 6.71
CA ILE A 101 2.93 15.27 5.25
C ILE A 101 2.04 14.19 4.64
N VAL A 102 1.44 14.50 3.50
CA VAL A 102 0.83 13.51 2.61
C VAL A 102 1.57 13.52 1.29
N VAL A 103 2.00 12.33 0.85
CA VAL A 103 2.35 12.06 -0.55
C VAL A 103 1.17 11.31 -1.15
N ALA A 104 0.57 11.83 -2.22
CA ALA A 104 -0.56 11.22 -2.89
C ALA A 104 -0.17 10.76 -4.31
N PHE A 105 -0.70 9.62 -4.72
CA PHE A 105 -0.65 9.08 -6.07
C PHE A 105 -2.07 8.60 -6.40
N TYR A 106 -2.80 9.36 -7.22
CA TYR A 106 -4.25 9.21 -7.31
C TYR A 106 -4.75 9.57 -8.70
N THR A 107 -5.88 8.99 -9.12
CA THR A 107 -6.57 9.42 -10.33
C THR A 107 -7.78 10.25 -9.94
N SER A 108 -8.01 11.38 -10.59
CA SER A 108 -9.18 12.23 -10.32
C SER A 108 -9.63 12.95 -11.58
N ASN A 109 -10.83 13.49 -11.54
CA ASN A 109 -11.32 14.48 -12.49
C ASN A 109 -11.95 15.68 -11.79
N GLY A 110 -11.52 15.95 -10.55
CA GLY A 110 -11.99 17.07 -9.73
C GLY A 110 -11.72 18.46 -10.31
N ASP A 111 -10.69 18.59 -11.15
CA ASP A 111 -10.37 19.80 -11.90
C ASP A 111 -11.37 20.10 -13.04
N VAL A 112 -12.07 19.07 -13.53
CA VAL A 112 -13.08 19.17 -14.60
C VAL A 112 -14.51 19.10 -14.03
N PHE A 113 -14.75 18.22 -13.06
CA PHE A 113 -16.05 17.91 -12.48
C PHE A 113 -16.12 18.26 -10.99
N GLU A 114 -15.87 19.52 -10.63
CA GLU A 114 -15.72 19.98 -9.23
C GLU A 114 -16.77 19.44 -8.24
N LYS A 115 -18.04 19.32 -8.67
CA LYS A 115 -19.17 18.94 -7.79
C LYS A 115 -19.44 17.45 -7.73
N ASN A 116 -19.04 16.69 -8.74
CA ASN A 116 -19.41 15.29 -8.90
C ASN A 116 -18.28 14.43 -9.46
N HIS A 117 -17.05 14.74 -9.08
CA HIS A 117 -15.87 14.05 -9.54
C HIS A 117 -15.82 12.58 -9.12
N ASP A 118 -15.02 11.84 -9.86
CA ASP A 118 -14.57 10.49 -9.54
C ASP A 118 -13.11 10.58 -9.09
N GLU A 119 -12.71 9.72 -8.15
CA GLU A 119 -11.35 9.71 -7.62
C GLU A 119 -10.95 8.34 -7.03
N LEU A 120 -9.68 7.97 -7.20
CA LEU A 120 -9.05 6.76 -6.66
C LEU A 120 -7.70 7.10 -6.04
N ASP A 121 -7.51 6.78 -4.77
CA ASP A 121 -6.38 7.29 -4.00
C ASP A 121 -5.40 6.21 -3.54
N PHE A 122 -4.10 6.52 -3.66
CA PHE A 122 -3.07 6.10 -2.72
C PHE A 122 -2.55 7.34 -1.98
N GLU A 123 -2.75 7.40 -0.67
CA GLU A 123 -2.22 8.49 0.15
C GLU A 123 -1.30 7.93 1.23
N PHE A 124 -0.02 8.29 1.16
CA PHE A 124 0.97 7.97 2.17
C PHE A 124 0.94 9.04 3.26
N LEU A 125 0.73 8.59 4.50
CA LEU A 125 0.57 9.44 5.68
C LEU A 125 1.87 9.40 6.48
N GLY A 126 2.56 10.53 6.51
CA GLY A 126 3.83 10.66 7.22
C GLY A 126 3.67 10.50 8.73
N ASN A 127 4.80 10.33 9.42
CA ASN A 127 4.81 10.00 10.84
C ASN A 127 5.94 10.71 11.58
N ILE A 128 5.85 10.69 12.91
CA ILE A 128 6.96 11.16 13.74
C ILE A 128 8.18 10.26 13.53
N GLU A 129 9.37 10.81 13.77
CA GLU A 129 10.64 10.10 13.62
C GLU A 129 10.64 8.72 14.31
N GLY A 130 11.18 7.71 13.62
CA GLY A 130 11.26 6.34 14.10
C GLY A 130 9.92 5.57 14.10
N LYS A 131 8.82 6.16 13.61
CA LYS A 131 7.56 5.45 13.37
C LYS A 131 7.35 5.19 11.88
N PRO A 132 6.79 4.03 11.50
CA PRO A 132 6.61 3.69 10.10
C PRO A 132 5.58 4.61 9.45
N TRP A 133 5.81 4.88 8.17
CA TRP A 133 4.79 5.40 7.27
C TRP A 133 3.53 4.53 7.32
N ARG A 134 2.38 5.16 7.12
CA ARG A 134 1.10 4.50 6.89
C ARG A 134 0.60 4.92 5.53
N PHE A 135 -0.39 4.21 5.02
CA PHE A 135 -1.08 4.68 3.83
C PHE A 135 -2.57 4.36 3.90
N GLN A 136 -3.33 5.05 3.07
CA GLN A 136 -4.72 4.72 2.83
C GLN A 136 -5.00 4.62 1.34
N THR A 137 -6.00 3.80 1.01
CA THR A 137 -6.64 3.84 -0.30
C THR A 137 -8.09 4.27 -0.14
N ASN A 138 -8.61 4.95 -1.15
CA ASN A 138 -9.96 5.48 -1.12
C ASN A 138 -10.56 5.50 -2.53
N LEU A 139 -11.88 5.67 -2.59
CA LEU A 139 -12.65 5.64 -3.82
C LEU A 139 -13.87 6.54 -3.70
N TYR A 140 -14.02 7.41 -4.68
CA TYR A 140 -15.18 8.27 -4.86
C TYR A 140 -15.70 8.11 -6.28
N GLY A 141 -16.99 7.83 -6.42
CA GLY A 141 -17.71 7.95 -7.68
C GLY A 141 -18.78 9.01 -7.58
N ASN A 142 -18.95 9.78 -8.64
CA ASN A 142 -19.98 10.78 -8.88
C ASN A 142 -20.22 11.72 -7.68
N GLY A 143 -19.15 12.25 -7.09
CA GLY A 143 -19.21 13.19 -5.97
C GLY A 143 -19.61 12.56 -4.63
N SER A 144 -19.43 11.25 -4.45
CA SER A 144 -19.70 10.55 -3.18
C SER A 144 -18.69 10.86 -2.06
N THR A 145 -18.13 12.07 -2.02
CA THR A 145 -17.11 12.52 -1.05
C THR A 145 -17.59 12.44 0.40
N ASN A 146 -18.89 12.51 0.65
CA ASN A 146 -19.50 12.28 1.96
C ASN A 146 -19.55 10.80 2.39
N ARG A 147 -19.23 9.87 1.49
CA ARG A 147 -19.27 8.41 1.68
C ARG A 147 -17.94 7.76 1.30
N GLY A 148 -16.86 8.26 1.89
CA GLY A 148 -15.50 7.73 1.70
C GLY A 148 -15.38 6.23 1.99
N ARG A 149 -14.54 5.58 1.21
CA ARG A 149 -14.28 4.14 1.18
C ARG A 149 -12.85 3.86 1.62
N GLU A 150 -12.45 4.47 2.73
CA GLU A 150 -11.07 4.41 3.18
C GLU A 150 -10.77 3.01 3.72
N GLU A 151 -9.67 2.43 3.24
CA GLU A 151 -8.97 1.36 3.93
C GLU A 151 -7.58 1.86 4.30
N ARG A 152 -7.14 1.60 5.53
CA ARG A 152 -5.87 2.13 6.04
C ARG A 152 -4.94 1.01 6.48
N TYR A 153 -3.66 1.20 6.18
CA TYR A 153 -2.68 0.14 6.17
C TYR A 153 -1.33 0.59 6.75
N SER A 154 -0.63 -0.38 7.33
CA SER A 154 0.82 -0.30 7.57
C SER A 154 1.57 -0.92 6.39
N LEU A 155 2.86 -0.64 6.24
CA LEU A 155 3.72 -1.29 5.25
C LEU A 155 4.55 -2.42 5.87
N TRP A 156 5.02 -3.36 5.04
CA TRP A 156 5.89 -4.47 5.46
C TRP A 156 7.38 -4.20 5.22
N PHE A 157 7.69 -3.01 4.73
CA PHE A 157 9.01 -2.48 4.44
C PHE A 157 9.04 -0.99 4.85
N ASP A 158 10.22 -0.40 4.84
CA ASP A 158 10.40 1.03 5.01
C ASP A 158 10.39 1.71 3.62
N PRO A 159 9.30 2.42 3.25
CA PRO A 159 9.17 3.02 1.92
C PRO A 159 10.11 4.22 1.69
N SER A 160 10.87 4.64 2.71
CA SER A 160 11.87 5.71 2.57
C SER A 160 13.26 5.20 2.18
N LYS A 161 13.49 3.88 2.24
CA LYS A 161 14.80 3.28 1.96
C LYS A 161 14.96 2.89 0.50
N GLU A 162 13.96 2.23 -0.05
CA GLU A 162 13.99 1.71 -1.42
C GLU A 162 12.73 2.13 -2.18
N PHE A 163 12.85 2.15 -3.50
CA PHE A 163 11.70 2.33 -4.37
C PHE A 163 10.82 1.08 -4.36
N HIS A 164 9.52 1.28 -4.15
CA HIS A 164 8.49 0.25 -4.32
C HIS A 164 7.50 0.69 -5.38
N ARG A 165 6.89 -0.27 -6.07
CA ARG A 165 5.87 0.05 -7.08
C ARG A 165 4.53 0.24 -6.42
N TYR A 166 3.80 1.25 -6.85
CA TYR A 166 2.42 1.46 -6.46
C TYR A 166 1.61 1.59 -7.73
N SER A 167 0.53 0.81 -7.84
CA SER A 167 -0.26 0.78 -9.07
C SER A 167 -1.75 0.76 -8.78
N ILE A 168 -2.50 1.48 -9.61
CA ILE A 168 -3.95 1.52 -9.64
C ILE A 168 -4.38 0.95 -10.98
N LEU A 169 -5.08 -0.19 -10.95
CA LEU A 169 -5.88 -0.65 -12.07
C LEU A 169 -7.31 -0.14 -11.88
N TRP A 170 -7.89 0.47 -12.90
CA TRP A 170 -9.30 0.80 -12.99
C TRP A 170 -9.85 0.33 -14.34
N THR A 171 -10.84 -0.55 -14.30
CA THR A 171 -11.55 -1.05 -15.49
C THR A 171 -13.05 -0.82 -15.35
N ALA A 172 -13.83 -1.20 -16.36
CA ALA A 172 -15.29 -1.20 -16.26
C ALA A 172 -15.83 -2.21 -15.23
N LYS A 173 -15.02 -3.18 -14.78
CA LYS A 173 -15.43 -4.33 -13.95
C LYS A 173 -14.88 -4.28 -12.54
N ASN A 174 -13.67 -3.79 -12.35
CA ASN A 174 -13.02 -3.76 -11.05
C ASN A 174 -11.94 -2.68 -10.96
N ILE A 175 -11.59 -2.37 -9.72
CA ILE A 175 -10.45 -1.56 -9.35
C ILE A 175 -9.54 -2.41 -8.48
N ILE A 176 -8.24 -2.40 -8.77
CA ILE A 176 -7.25 -3.13 -7.99
C ILE A 176 -6.10 -2.19 -7.65
N PHE A 177 -5.77 -2.14 -6.37
CA PHE A 177 -4.59 -1.45 -5.86
C PHE A 177 -3.48 -2.48 -5.65
N TYR A 178 -2.27 -2.16 -6.09
CA TYR A 178 -1.08 -2.99 -5.97
C TYR A 178 0.03 -2.26 -5.22
N ILE A 179 0.81 -3.04 -4.46
CA ILE A 179 2.14 -2.65 -4.01
C ILE A 179 3.10 -3.74 -4.51
N ASP A 180 4.12 -3.33 -5.25
CA ASP A 180 4.90 -4.22 -6.10
C ASP A 180 3.93 -5.02 -6.99
N GLU A 181 3.98 -6.34 -6.97
CA GLU A 181 3.06 -7.20 -7.72
C GLU A 181 2.00 -7.88 -6.82
N VAL A 182 1.87 -7.41 -5.57
CA VAL A 182 0.90 -7.93 -4.60
C VAL A 182 -0.35 -7.06 -4.62
N PRO A 183 -1.54 -7.60 -5.00
CA PRO A 183 -2.78 -6.86 -4.82
C PRO A 183 -3.06 -6.67 -3.32
N ILE A 184 -3.39 -5.44 -2.94
CA ILE A 184 -3.66 -5.07 -1.55
C ILE A 184 -5.13 -4.81 -1.29
N ARG A 185 -5.88 -4.45 -2.33
CA ARG A 185 -7.32 -4.19 -2.32
C ARG A 185 -7.91 -4.42 -3.71
N GLU A 186 -9.05 -5.08 -3.77
CA GLU A 186 -9.89 -5.23 -4.97
C GLU A 186 -11.28 -4.69 -4.66
N VAL A 187 -11.82 -3.86 -5.53
CA VAL A 187 -13.22 -3.41 -5.51
C VAL A 187 -13.87 -3.87 -6.81
N VAL A 188 -14.70 -4.90 -6.73
CA VAL A 188 -15.47 -5.40 -7.88
C VAL A 188 -16.70 -4.53 -8.05
N ARG A 189 -16.94 -4.03 -9.26
CA ARG A 189 -18.12 -3.25 -9.59
C ARG A 189 -19.37 -4.08 -9.33
N ASN A 190 -20.34 -3.46 -8.68
CA ASN A 190 -21.66 -4.02 -8.43
C ASN A 190 -22.70 -2.98 -8.87
N ASP A 191 -23.75 -3.37 -9.59
CA ASP A 191 -24.79 -2.44 -10.05
C ASP A 191 -25.43 -1.65 -8.91
N LYS A 192 -25.48 -2.23 -7.70
CA LYS A 192 -25.98 -1.56 -6.49
C LYS A 192 -25.10 -0.42 -6.01
N MET A 193 -23.84 -0.33 -6.46
CA MET A 193 -22.98 0.84 -6.22
C MET A 193 -23.56 2.10 -6.89
N GLY A 194 -24.32 1.94 -7.98
CA GLY A 194 -24.84 3.07 -8.75
C GLY A 194 -23.71 4.02 -9.13
N GLY A 195 -23.87 5.31 -8.83
CA GLY A 195 -22.87 6.34 -9.12
C GLY A 195 -21.60 6.27 -8.27
N ASP A 196 -21.51 5.36 -7.30
CA ASP A 196 -20.32 5.24 -6.46
C ASP A 196 -19.12 4.61 -7.15
N TYR A 197 -19.34 3.89 -8.25
CA TYR A 197 -18.23 3.37 -9.05
C TYR A 197 -17.79 4.44 -10.06
N PRO A 198 -16.50 4.83 -10.12
CA PRO A 198 -15.99 5.77 -11.11
C PRO A 198 -16.38 5.41 -12.53
N SER A 199 -16.91 6.37 -13.27
CA SER A 199 -17.44 6.16 -14.62
C SER A 199 -16.99 7.20 -15.63
N LYS A 200 -16.43 8.33 -15.19
CA LYS A 200 -15.93 9.42 -16.03
C LYS A 200 -14.42 9.30 -16.19
N PRO A 201 -13.82 9.73 -17.31
CA PRO A 201 -12.37 9.75 -17.47
C PRO A 201 -11.67 10.47 -16.31
N MET A 202 -10.45 10.05 -15.96
CA MET A 202 -9.66 10.66 -14.89
C MET A 202 -8.21 10.90 -15.35
N SER A 203 -7.61 11.99 -14.90
CA SER A 203 -6.16 12.20 -14.99
C SER A 203 -5.46 11.53 -13.80
N LEU A 204 -4.23 11.08 -13.99
CA LEU A 204 -3.35 10.67 -12.90
C LEU A 204 -2.66 11.89 -12.29
N TYR A 205 -2.58 11.93 -10.98
CA TYR A 205 -1.95 12.96 -10.19
C TYR A 205 -0.91 12.34 -9.25
N ALA A 206 0.16 13.08 -8.99
CA ALA A 206 1.02 12.83 -7.84
C ALA A 206 1.38 14.15 -7.17
N THR A 207 1.23 14.20 -5.84
CA THR A 207 1.44 15.44 -5.07
C THR A 207 2.13 15.18 -3.74
N ILE A 208 2.83 16.18 -3.21
CA ILE A 208 3.30 16.24 -1.83
C ILE A 208 2.82 17.53 -1.18
N TRP A 209 2.20 17.45 -0.01
CA TRP A 209 1.58 18.61 0.63
C TRP A 209 1.46 18.48 2.16
N ASP A 210 1.22 19.62 2.81
CA ASP A 210 1.01 19.74 4.25
C ASP A 210 -0.46 19.49 4.63
N ALA A 211 -0.70 18.32 5.20
CA ALA A 211 -1.97 17.85 5.71
C ALA A 211 -1.99 17.82 7.25
N SER A 212 -1.29 18.77 7.89
CA SER A 212 -1.12 18.85 9.35
C SER A 212 -2.40 18.81 10.17
N SER A 213 -3.54 19.17 9.57
CA SER A 213 -4.85 19.13 10.24
C SER A 213 -5.36 17.72 10.52
N TRP A 214 -4.87 16.68 9.82
CA TRP A 214 -5.41 15.32 9.96
C TRP A 214 -4.41 14.17 9.77
N ALA A 215 -3.37 14.32 8.94
CA ALA A 215 -2.58 13.20 8.42
C ALA A 215 -1.96 12.31 9.50
N THR A 216 -1.28 12.91 10.48
CA THR A 216 -0.57 12.14 11.51
C THR A 216 -1.29 12.15 12.84
N SER A 217 -1.80 10.99 13.23
CA SER A 217 -2.55 10.80 14.49
C SER A 217 -3.75 11.74 14.63
N GLY A 218 -4.49 11.97 13.53
CA GLY A 218 -5.64 12.87 13.52
C GLY A 218 -5.27 14.34 13.70
N GLY A 219 -4.11 14.75 13.20
CA GLY A 219 -3.61 16.14 13.27
C GLY A 219 -2.87 16.50 14.57
N LYS A 220 -2.63 15.53 15.47
CA LYS A 220 -1.86 15.75 16.70
C LYS A 220 -0.42 16.18 16.41
N TYR A 221 0.21 15.58 15.39
CA TYR A 221 1.58 15.90 15.00
C TYR A 221 1.56 16.57 13.64
N LYS A 222 2.21 17.73 13.57
CA LYS A 222 2.22 18.61 12.40
C LYS A 222 3.57 18.55 11.68
N VAL A 223 3.60 19.10 10.47
CA VAL A 223 4.83 19.33 9.71
C VAL A 223 5.78 20.19 10.53
N ASN A 224 7.06 19.81 10.52
CA ASN A 224 8.13 20.59 11.11
C ASN A 224 9.13 20.95 10.02
N TYR A 225 9.00 22.15 9.45
CA TYR A 225 9.82 22.62 8.34
C TYR A 225 11.32 22.77 8.66
N LYS A 226 11.77 22.52 9.89
CA LYS A 226 13.21 22.34 10.18
C LYS A 226 13.81 21.11 9.48
N TYR A 227 12.96 20.15 9.09
CA TYR A 227 13.34 18.96 8.33
C TYR A 227 13.12 19.12 6.82
N ALA A 228 12.69 20.30 6.36
CA ALA A 228 12.51 20.57 4.94
C ALA A 228 13.88 20.72 4.21
N PRO A 229 13.94 20.46 2.89
CA PRO A 229 12.84 20.01 2.05
C PRO A 229 12.54 18.51 2.23
N PHE A 230 11.25 18.18 2.30
CA PHE A 230 10.79 16.80 2.25
C PHE A 230 10.72 16.36 0.79
N THR A 231 11.35 15.24 0.44
CA THR A 231 11.48 14.81 -0.95
C THR A 231 10.86 13.44 -1.16
N SER A 232 9.90 13.35 -2.08
CA SER A 232 9.41 12.08 -2.63
C SER A 232 9.94 11.90 -4.05
N GLU A 233 10.45 10.71 -4.37
CA GLU A 233 11.04 10.41 -5.67
C GLU A 233 10.16 9.42 -6.43
N PHE A 234 9.97 9.67 -7.73
CA PHE A 234 9.19 8.84 -8.64
C PHE A 234 10.04 8.47 -9.85
N LYS A 235 9.93 7.22 -10.31
CA LYS A 235 10.55 6.72 -11.55
C LYS A 235 9.78 5.54 -12.12
N GLU A 236 10.19 5.07 -13.30
CA GLU A 236 9.50 3.96 -14.00
C GLU A 236 7.99 4.24 -14.10
N LEU A 237 7.66 5.44 -14.58
CA LEU A 237 6.29 5.95 -14.70
C LEU A 237 5.54 5.22 -15.81
N VAL A 238 4.29 4.86 -15.58
CA VAL A 238 3.47 4.06 -16.50
C VAL A 238 2.06 4.65 -16.59
N LEU A 239 1.62 4.87 -17.81
CA LEU A 239 0.25 5.21 -18.19
C LEU A 239 -0.20 4.24 -19.29
N GLU A 240 -0.97 3.22 -18.91
CA GLU A 240 -1.51 2.24 -19.86
C GLU A 240 -3.05 2.29 -19.81
N GLY A 241 -3.71 2.85 -20.83
CA GLY A 241 -5.17 3.01 -20.81
C GLY A 241 -5.70 3.62 -22.10
N CYS A 242 -6.98 4.00 -22.10
CA CYS A 242 -7.57 4.73 -23.21
C CYS A 242 -7.46 6.24 -22.98
N PRO A 243 -6.55 6.97 -23.64
CA PRO A 243 -6.47 8.42 -23.49
C PRO A 243 -7.72 9.07 -24.10
N THR A 244 -8.26 10.06 -23.38
CA THR A 244 -9.41 10.86 -23.80
C THR A 244 -9.01 12.32 -23.78
N ASP A 245 -9.42 13.06 -24.80
CA ASP A 245 -9.25 14.52 -24.84
C ASP A 245 -10.20 15.16 -23.82
N PRO A 246 -9.71 15.97 -22.86
CA PRO A 246 -10.56 16.71 -21.92
C PRO A 246 -11.61 17.60 -22.60
N ILE A 247 -11.36 18.02 -23.84
CA ILE A 247 -12.26 18.87 -24.64
C ILE A 247 -13.39 18.05 -25.27
N GLN A 248 -13.18 16.75 -25.50
CA GLN A 248 -14.23 15.86 -26.00
C GLN A 248 -15.06 15.36 -24.82
N GLU A 249 -16.11 16.12 -24.48
CA GLU A 249 -17.01 15.83 -23.35
C GLU A 249 -17.56 14.39 -23.35
N PHE A 250 -17.58 13.72 -24.52
CA PHE A 250 -18.00 12.32 -24.64
C PHE A 250 -17.22 11.62 -25.78
N PRO A 251 -16.09 10.93 -25.50
CA PRO A 251 -15.56 9.98 -26.49
C PRO A 251 -16.68 8.98 -26.79
N SER A 252 -16.89 8.65 -28.07
CA SER A 252 -17.89 7.64 -28.43
C SER A 252 -17.58 6.36 -27.64
N ALA A 253 -18.61 5.66 -27.14
CA ALA A 253 -18.42 4.46 -26.32
C ALA A 253 -17.59 3.35 -27.03
N SER A 254 -17.45 3.44 -28.36
CA SER A 254 -16.60 2.56 -29.17
C SER A 254 -15.13 2.99 -29.27
N ALA A 255 -14.77 4.22 -28.87
CA ALA A 255 -13.39 4.72 -29.02
C ALA A 255 -12.39 3.97 -28.13
N CYS A 256 -12.83 3.48 -26.97
CA CYS A 256 -11.96 2.82 -25.99
C CYS A 256 -12.07 1.29 -25.96
N SER A 257 -12.97 0.67 -26.74
CA SER A 257 -13.26 -0.77 -26.61
C SER A 257 -12.02 -1.65 -26.79
N ASP A 258 -11.17 -1.32 -27.77
CA ASP A 258 -9.97 -2.09 -28.07
C ASP A 258 -8.88 -1.91 -26.98
N ARG A 259 -8.80 -0.72 -26.39
CA ARG A 259 -7.88 -0.44 -25.27
C ARG A 259 -8.37 -1.11 -23.99
N ASP A 260 -9.67 -1.10 -23.72
CA ASP A 260 -10.27 -1.80 -22.59
C ASP A 260 -10.04 -3.31 -22.70
N ALA A 261 -10.31 -3.91 -23.87
CA ALA A 261 -10.05 -5.32 -24.11
C ALA A 261 -8.57 -5.68 -23.96
N TRP A 262 -7.67 -4.81 -24.44
CA TRP A 262 -6.23 -4.98 -24.24
C TRP A 262 -5.85 -4.90 -22.76
N LEU A 263 -6.38 -3.94 -22.01
CA LEU A 263 -6.12 -3.76 -20.58
C LEU A 263 -6.59 -4.97 -19.78
N GLU A 264 -7.78 -5.49 -20.09
CA GLU A 264 -8.36 -6.68 -19.47
C GLU A 264 -7.60 -7.98 -19.81
N SER A 265 -6.78 -7.99 -20.87
CA SER A 265 -5.95 -9.14 -21.25
C SER A 265 -4.61 -9.23 -20.51
N ARG A 266 -4.25 -8.19 -19.73
CA ARG A 266 -2.95 -8.10 -19.04
C ARG A 266 -2.93 -8.92 -17.76
N ASP A 267 -1.74 -9.38 -17.37
CA ASP A 267 -1.54 -10.23 -16.19
C ASP A 267 -1.96 -9.56 -14.87
N TYR A 268 -1.96 -8.21 -14.82
CA TYR A 268 -2.42 -7.44 -13.67
C TYR A 268 -3.94 -7.23 -13.64
N ALA A 269 -4.69 -7.61 -14.67
CA ALA A 269 -6.12 -7.35 -14.77
C ALA A 269 -6.99 -8.29 -13.91
N VAL A 270 -6.48 -9.51 -13.66
CA VAL A 270 -7.20 -10.57 -12.96
C VAL A 270 -6.38 -11.10 -11.80
N ILE A 271 -6.96 -11.09 -10.60
CA ILE A 271 -6.32 -11.66 -9.41
C ILE A 271 -6.40 -13.19 -9.44
N THR A 272 -5.23 -13.83 -9.58
CA THR A 272 -5.06 -15.28 -9.44
C THR A 272 -5.40 -15.77 -8.02
N PRO A 273 -5.71 -17.07 -7.81
CA PRO A 273 -5.93 -17.62 -6.47
C PRO A 273 -4.77 -17.36 -5.49
N GLU A 274 -3.52 -17.43 -5.98
CA GLU A 274 -2.29 -17.17 -5.24
C GLU A 274 -2.20 -15.71 -4.82
N GLN A 275 -2.42 -14.78 -5.74
CA GLN A 275 -2.48 -13.35 -5.47
C GLN A 275 -3.63 -13.00 -4.51
N ARG A 276 -4.80 -13.63 -4.65
CA ARG A 276 -5.92 -13.43 -3.71
C ARG A 276 -5.56 -13.91 -2.31
N ALA A 277 -4.84 -15.02 -2.19
CA ALA A 277 -4.32 -15.49 -0.91
C ALA A 277 -3.26 -14.54 -0.32
N ALA A 278 -2.41 -13.94 -1.17
CA ALA A 278 -1.44 -12.93 -0.75
C ALA A 278 -2.12 -11.65 -0.26
N MET A 279 -3.13 -11.16 -0.98
CA MET A 279 -3.96 -10.03 -0.58
C MET A 279 -4.61 -10.28 0.79
N ARG A 280 -5.24 -11.46 1.00
CA ARG A 280 -5.81 -11.81 2.30
C ARG A 280 -4.76 -11.79 3.42
N ARG A 281 -3.56 -12.35 3.19
CA ARG A 281 -2.48 -12.32 4.19
C ARG A 281 -2.00 -10.89 4.48
N PHE A 282 -1.89 -10.07 3.44
CA PHE A 282 -1.54 -8.65 3.57
C PHE A 282 -2.58 -7.93 4.44
N ARG A 283 -3.87 -8.00 4.06
CA ARG A 283 -4.98 -7.38 4.81
C ARG A 283 -5.06 -7.86 6.25
N GLN A 284 -4.88 -9.17 6.47
CA GLN A 284 -4.87 -9.76 7.81
C GLN A 284 -3.79 -9.18 8.72
N ARG A 285 -2.63 -8.82 8.16
CA ARG A 285 -1.47 -8.37 8.94
C ARG A 285 -1.36 -6.86 9.06
N TYR A 286 -1.71 -6.13 8.01
CA TYR A 286 -1.33 -4.73 7.86
C TYR A 286 -2.51 -3.76 7.82
N MET A 287 -3.74 -4.23 7.54
CA MET A 287 -4.93 -3.39 7.57
C MET A 287 -5.33 -3.08 9.02
N TYR A 288 -5.51 -1.80 9.33
CA TYR A 288 -5.93 -1.32 10.65
C TYR A 288 -7.23 -0.52 10.64
N TYR A 289 -7.73 -0.13 9.47
CA TYR A 289 -9.06 0.42 9.27
C TYR A 289 -9.65 -0.08 7.96
N SER A 290 -10.96 -0.35 7.95
CA SER A 290 -11.73 -0.55 6.72
C SER A 290 -13.17 -0.08 6.92
N TYR A 291 -13.62 0.78 6.01
CA TYR A 291 -14.99 1.30 5.98
C TYR A 291 -16.06 0.19 5.91
N CYS A 292 -15.78 -0.95 5.27
CA CYS A 292 -16.71 -2.10 5.19
C CYS A 292 -17.11 -2.70 6.55
N TYR A 293 -16.32 -2.46 7.58
CA TYR A 293 -16.59 -2.92 8.95
C TYR A 293 -16.93 -1.77 9.90
N ASP A 294 -17.09 -0.55 9.39
CA ASP A 294 -17.46 0.63 10.18
C ASP A 294 -18.98 0.79 10.20
N ALA A 295 -19.67 -0.04 10.99
CA ALA A 295 -21.12 0.01 11.18
C ALA A 295 -21.59 1.29 11.89
N LEU A 296 -20.70 1.98 12.61
CA LEU A 296 -20.99 3.29 13.19
C LEU A 296 -21.11 4.38 12.11
N ARG A 297 -20.26 4.34 11.09
CA ARG A 297 -20.33 5.25 9.94
C ARG A 297 -21.35 4.80 8.90
N TYR A 298 -21.43 3.50 8.65
CA TYR A 298 -22.30 2.88 7.65
C TYR A 298 -23.25 1.86 8.31
N PRO A 299 -24.41 2.30 8.82
CA PRO A 299 -25.39 1.39 9.42
C PRO A 299 -25.88 0.31 8.46
N VAL A 300 -25.87 0.61 7.15
CA VAL A 300 -26.06 -0.35 6.07
C VAL A 300 -24.72 -0.54 5.38
N THR A 301 -24.22 -1.78 5.36
CA THR A 301 -22.96 -2.14 4.71
C THR A 301 -22.99 -1.74 3.23
N PRO A 302 -21.99 -1.02 2.72
CA PRO A 302 -21.90 -0.68 1.30
C PRO A 302 -21.92 -1.93 0.40
N PRO A 303 -22.60 -1.88 -0.76
CA PRO A 303 -22.91 -3.06 -1.57
C PRO A 303 -21.71 -3.77 -2.21
N GLU A 304 -20.58 -3.09 -2.33
CA GLU A 304 -19.30 -3.60 -2.84
C GLU A 304 -18.51 -4.40 -1.79
N CYS A 305 -18.88 -4.29 -0.51
CA CYS A 305 -18.13 -4.89 0.58
C CYS A 305 -18.29 -6.42 0.61
N VAL A 306 -17.16 -7.12 0.50
CA VAL A 306 -17.07 -8.57 0.75
C VAL A 306 -16.63 -8.79 2.20
N ILE A 307 -17.58 -9.19 3.05
CA ILE A 307 -17.34 -9.35 4.49
C ILE A 307 -16.62 -10.68 4.78
N ASP A 308 -15.36 -10.58 5.23
CA ASP A 308 -14.61 -11.71 5.78
C ASP A 308 -14.95 -11.87 7.28
N PRO A 309 -15.42 -13.04 7.74
CA PRO A 309 -15.79 -13.24 9.15
C PRO A 309 -14.65 -12.99 10.14
N ALA A 310 -13.41 -13.32 9.79
CA ALA A 310 -12.25 -13.13 10.66
C ALA A 310 -11.84 -11.65 10.71
N GLU A 311 -11.98 -10.91 9.62
CA GLU A 311 -11.83 -9.45 9.63
C GLU A 311 -12.94 -8.77 10.44
N LYS A 312 -14.21 -9.20 10.28
CA LYS A 312 -15.34 -8.67 11.05
C LYS A 312 -15.12 -8.79 12.56
N GLU A 313 -14.64 -9.95 13.03
CA GLU A 313 -14.31 -10.14 14.45
C GLU A 313 -13.22 -9.17 14.94
N ARG A 314 -12.25 -8.84 14.07
CA ARG A 314 -11.12 -7.95 14.39
C ARG A 314 -11.51 -6.47 14.44
N PHE A 315 -12.34 -6.00 13.53
CA PHE A 315 -12.70 -4.58 13.39
C PHE A 315 -13.97 -4.18 14.14
N GLN A 316 -14.83 -5.15 14.47
CA GLN A 316 -16.09 -4.92 15.18
C GLN A 316 -16.94 -3.85 14.47
N ASP A 317 -17.56 -2.93 15.20
CA ASP A 317 -18.52 -1.99 14.62
C ASP A 317 -17.88 -0.66 14.20
N SER A 318 -16.63 -0.40 14.58
CA SER A 318 -15.96 0.90 14.34
C SER A 318 -15.05 0.93 13.11
N GLY A 319 -14.93 -0.20 12.40
CA GLY A 319 -13.97 -0.40 11.32
C GLY A 319 -12.51 -0.38 11.76
N ARG A 320 -12.20 -0.09 13.04
CA ARG A 320 -10.84 0.05 13.60
C ARG A 320 -10.46 -1.15 14.45
N LEU A 321 -9.18 -1.50 14.44
CA LEU A 321 -8.64 -2.47 15.41
C LEU A 321 -8.75 -1.91 16.83
N LYS A 322 -9.18 -2.74 17.79
CA LYS A 322 -9.05 -2.42 19.21
C LYS A 322 -7.57 -2.19 19.56
N PHE A 323 -7.23 -1.01 20.05
CA PHE A 323 -5.93 -0.73 20.67
C PHE A 323 -5.70 -1.78 21.78
N GLY A 324 -4.78 -2.73 21.55
CA GLY A 324 -4.40 -3.77 22.53
C GLY A 324 -4.42 -5.24 22.04
N GLY A 325 -4.89 -5.54 20.83
CA GLY A 325 -5.22 -6.93 20.45
C GLY A 325 -4.22 -7.73 19.60
N SER A 326 -3.76 -7.22 18.45
CA SER A 326 -3.35 -8.15 17.38
C SER A 326 -1.95 -8.76 17.56
N HIS A 327 -0.91 -7.97 17.82
CA HIS A 327 0.45 -8.53 17.93
C HIS A 327 0.62 -9.43 19.16
N ARG A 328 -0.07 -9.13 20.28
CA ARG A 328 -0.01 -9.94 21.51
C ARG A 328 -0.81 -11.24 21.39
N LYS A 329 -2.00 -11.25 20.78
CA LYS A 329 -2.77 -12.49 20.56
C LYS A 329 -2.06 -13.42 19.58
N GLN A 330 -1.54 -12.91 18.45
CA GLN A 330 -0.80 -13.74 17.50
C GLN A 330 0.44 -14.37 18.17
N ALA A 331 1.22 -13.56 18.90
CA ALA A 331 2.39 -14.06 19.64
C ALA A 331 2.01 -15.12 20.69
N ARG A 332 0.88 -14.94 21.39
CA ARG A 332 0.39 -15.88 22.42
C ARG A 332 -0.10 -17.19 21.81
N ILE A 333 -0.78 -17.15 20.66
CA ILE A 333 -1.22 -18.33 19.90
C ILE A 333 -0.01 -19.10 19.33
N THR A 334 0.96 -18.40 18.76
CA THR A 334 2.19 -19.01 18.24
C THR A 334 3.01 -19.66 19.36
N ARG A 335 3.10 -19.00 20.54
CA ARG A 335 3.79 -19.55 21.72
C ARG A 335 3.04 -20.76 22.30
N ALA A 336 1.71 -20.76 22.31
CA ALA A 336 0.91 -21.90 22.73
C ALA A 336 1.05 -23.11 21.79
N ARG A 337 1.07 -22.88 20.46
CA ARG A 337 1.32 -23.93 19.46
C ARG A 337 2.72 -24.52 19.58
N ARG A 338 3.75 -23.69 19.82
CA ARG A 338 5.14 -24.16 20.04
C ARG A 338 5.26 -25.00 21.31
N LYS A 339 4.57 -24.61 22.40
CA LYS A 339 4.56 -25.35 23.67
C LYS A 339 3.79 -26.68 23.58
N ARG A 340 2.78 -26.77 22.71
CA ARG A 340 2.05 -28.03 22.45
C ARG A 340 2.87 -28.99 21.60
N ARG A 341 3.60 -28.50 20.58
CA ARG A 341 4.54 -29.31 19.78
C ARG A 341 5.70 -29.86 20.61
N SER A 342 6.28 -29.07 21.52
CA SER A 342 7.37 -29.55 22.39
C SER A 342 6.90 -30.63 23.37
N ARG A 343 5.64 -30.57 23.82
CA ARG A 343 5.07 -31.55 24.75
C ARG A 343 4.71 -32.88 24.08
N VAL A 344 4.39 -32.86 22.78
CA VAL A 344 4.15 -34.08 22.00
C VAL A 344 5.48 -34.77 21.66
N ALA A 345 6.52 -34.00 21.33
CA ALA A 345 7.87 -34.54 21.08
C ALA A 345 8.54 -35.14 22.33
N SER A 346 8.24 -34.62 23.54
CA SER A 346 8.73 -35.23 24.78
C SER A 346 8.01 -36.53 25.14
N ILE A 347 6.74 -36.68 24.74
CA ILE A 347 5.96 -37.90 25.00
C ILE A 347 6.34 -39.04 24.04
N SER A 348 6.77 -38.73 22.80
CA SER A 348 7.22 -39.77 21.86
C SER A 348 8.60 -40.36 22.21
N ASN A 349 9.43 -39.64 22.96
CA ASN A 349 10.75 -40.14 23.38
C ASN A 349 10.69 -41.03 24.63
N ASP A 350 9.62 -40.97 25.43
CA ASP A 350 9.44 -41.82 26.62
C ASP A 350 8.83 -43.20 26.29
N GLN A 351 8.51 -43.49 25.02
CA GLN A 351 7.94 -44.76 24.57
C GLN A 351 8.92 -45.66 23.79
N THR A 352 10.23 -45.39 23.88
CA THR A 352 11.27 -46.22 23.23
C THR A 352 12.26 -46.87 24.18
N ASP A 353 12.05 -46.79 25.49
CA ASP A 353 12.76 -47.59 26.50
C ASP A 353 11.76 -48.44 27.31
N MET A 354 11.31 -49.54 26.70
CA MET A 354 10.87 -50.76 27.38
C MET A 354 11.12 -51.98 26.51
#